data_AF-A0A3N1Q5Y9-F1
#
_entry.id   AF-A0A3N1Q5Y9-F1
#
_cell.length_a   1.000
_cell.length_b   1.000
_cell.length_c   1.000
_cell.angle_alpha   90.00
_cell.angle_beta   90.00
_cell.angle_gamma   90.00
#
_symmetry.space_group_name_H-M   'P 1'
#
loop_
_entity.id
_entity.type
_entity.pdbx_description
1 polymer ?
#
loop_
_entity_poly.entity_id
_entity_poly.type
_entity_poly.pdbx_seq_one_letter_code
_entity_poly.pdbx_strand_id
1 'polypeptide(L)'
;MTAFVLVSDTFTGGWVWEETAARLRRAGAEAYPVTLTGAGDRRAGAGPDTGLETHVEELVRLLDGITADEVVLVGHGYGLHPVFGAADRRAGRVARIVSVDTGPPRAGEPAVRSVPDPEVRELLAGRPEAAVPPPAPGTWSRWGSIEGIPADALARLEREAAPQPGRTLTEPLRLTGATDTLPTTGVLCTANGQSIALVEMAVASGPPQFRVLTEDRFRFLELATGHWPMLSAPGELAEALLRAAAGEGHRVTAPENGHEQPSHLLPFLVDVPERPRERLGRADLHLPDAEGPRPAVVFVHGGPIEPDRRPTPRDTPCFLGYGRYAAGAGVVGVTVDLRLHGLVDYPLAAQDLADAVERVRADPRVDGDWIALWFFSTGGLLAADWLAAPPPWLRCVAANYPALAPLPGWETVESRFRPVDTVGTADGPPVVLTRAGLEHEVLAATVEEFLAAAEKRGADVEVIDAPHAHHAFELVDPTDESRAVLERSMRAVLARLED
;
A
#
# COMPACT_ATOMS: atom_id res chain seq x y z
N MET A 1 -27.90 14.83 21.32
CA MET A 1 -27.25 15.78 20.40
C MET A 1 -25.84 15.29 20.13
N THR A 2 -25.35 15.38 18.88
CA THR A 2 -24.03 14.86 18.50
C THR A 2 -23.01 15.99 18.39
N ALA A 3 -21.81 15.79 18.93
CA ALA A 3 -20.66 16.70 18.81
C ALA A 3 -19.56 16.07 17.95
N PHE A 4 -19.05 16.84 16.99
CA PHE A 4 -17.92 16.46 16.14
C PHE A 4 -16.66 17.18 16.58
N VAL A 5 -15.61 16.44 16.90
CA VAL A 5 -14.27 17.00 17.15
C VAL A 5 -13.44 16.73 15.89
N LEU A 6 -13.03 17.79 15.19
CA LEU A 6 -12.37 17.71 13.88
C LEU A 6 -10.89 18.03 14.05
N VAL A 7 -10.04 17.04 13.82
CA VAL A 7 -8.59 17.11 14.07
C VAL A 7 -7.83 16.99 12.76
N SER A 8 -7.07 18.02 12.43
CA SER A 8 -6.38 18.17 11.15
C SER A 8 -5.06 17.40 11.07
N ASP A 9 -4.59 17.21 9.84
CA ASP A 9 -3.29 16.66 9.51
C ASP A 9 -2.13 17.63 9.83
N THR A 10 -0.89 17.16 9.64
CA THR A 10 0.35 17.92 9.70
C THR A 10 0.26 19.26 9.00
N PHE A 11 0.99 20.24 9.54
CA PHE A 11 1.10 21.61 9.04
C PHE A 11 -0.17 22.45 9.06
N THR A 12 -1.35 21.87 9.27
CA THR A 12 -2.63 22.57 9.24
C THR A 12 -3.20 22.81 10.64
N GLY A 13 -4.42 23.33 10.73
CA GLY A 13 -5.11 23.57 12.01
C GLY A 13 -6.62 23.56 11.81
N GLY A 14 -7.39 23.98 12.82
CA GLY A 14 -8.86 23.95 12.77
C GLY A 14 -9.46 24.75 11.61
N TRP A 15 -8.71 25.72 11.06
CA TRP A 15 -9.15 26.58 9.97
C TRP A 15 -9.53 25.80 8.69
N VAL A 16 -8.92 24.64 8.41
CA VAL A 16 -9.27 23.81 7.22
C VAL A 16 -10.70 23.26 7.32
N TRP A 17 -11.25 23.18 8.53
CA TRP A 17 -12.56 22.60 8.80
C TRP A 17 -13.68 23.63 8.88
N GLU A 18 -13.41 24.93 8.72
CA GLU A 18 -14.38 26.01 8.96
C GLU A 18 -15.72 25.79 8.23
N GLU A 19 -15.68 25.53 6.93
CA GLU A 19 -16.89 25.32 6.11
C GLU A 19 -17.60 24.00 6.45
N THR A 20 -16.85 22.93 6.67
CA THR A 20 -17.40 21.63 7.12
C THR A 20 -18.09 21.77 8.48
N ALA A 21 -17.45 22.44 9.44
CA ALA A 21 -18.00 22.70 10.77
C ALA A 21 -19.24 23.60 10.69
N ALA A 22 -19.27 24.60 9.83
CA ALA A 22 -20.45 25.43 9.60
C ALA A 22 -21.64 24.60 9.07
N ARG A 23 -21.38 23.60 8.22
CA ARG A 23 -22.41 22.69 7.69
C ARG A 23 -22.94 21.72 8.75
N LEU A 24 -22.06 21.12 9.54
CA LEU A 24 -22.45 20.27 10.68
C LEU A 24 -23.32 21.05 11.67
N ARG A 25 -22.94 22.29 11.99
CA ARG A 25 -23.74 23.17 12.87
C ARG A 25 -25.11 23.50 12.26
N ARG A 26 -25.17 23.77 10.96
CA ARG A 26 -26.45 23.96 10.24
C ARG A 26 -27.35 22.72 10.27
N ALA A 27 -26.76 21.52 10.33
CA ALA A 27 -27.48 20.26 10.50
C ALA A 27 -27.88 19.96 11.96
N GLY A 28 -27.58 20.86 12.91
CA GLY A 28 -27.97 20.74 14.32
C GLY A 28 -26.95 20.02 15.22
N ALA A 29 -25.75 19.73 14.72
CA ALA A 29 -24.67 19.17 15.52
C ALA A 29 -23.79 20.27 16.17
N GLU A 30 -23.08 19.91 17.23
CA GLU A 30 -21.93 20.71 17.66
C GLU A 30 -20.71 20.34 16.82
N ALA A 31 -19.84 21.31 16.54
CA ALA A 31 -18.61 21.05 15.79
C ALA A 31 -17.45 21.84 16.40
N TYR A 32 -16.34 21.15 16.66
CA TYR A 32 -15.13 21.64 17.31
C TYR A 32 -13.95 21.43 16.35
N PRO A 33 -13.70 22.37 15.42
CA PRO A 33 -12.46 22.37 14.64
C PRO A 33 -11.27 22.68 15.55
N VAL A 34 -10.36 21.72 15.71
CA VAL A 34 -9.25 21.81 16.67
C VAL A 34 -7.96 22.26 15.98
N THR A 35 -7.33 23.31 16.51
CA THR A 35 -5.90 23.55 16.31
C THR A 35 -5.16 23.05 17.54
N LEU A 36 -4.29 22.06 17.36
CA LEU A 36 -3.45 21.50 18.42
C LEU A 36 -2.21 22.37 18.68
N THR A 37 -1.60 22.27 19.87
CA THR A 37 -0.39 23.03 20.20
C THR A 37 0.76 22.77 19.23
N GLY A 38 1.34 23.84 18.69
CA GLY A 38 2.42 23.75 17.69
C GLY A 38 1.96 23.53 16.26
N ALA A 39 0.65 23.44 15.99
CA ALA A 39 0.07 23.32 14.66
C ALA A 39 -0.65 24.61 14.23
N GLY A 40 -0.84 24.79 12.92
CA GLY A 40 -1.59 25.92 12.32
C GLY A 40 -1.35 27.29 12.95
N ASP A 41 -2.43 27.95 13.37
CA ASP A 41 -2.40 29.28 14.01
C ASP A 41 -1.81 29.25 15.44
N ARG A 42 -1.60 28.07 16.04
CA ARG A 42 -0.94 27.86 17.34
C ARG A 42 0.54 27.47 17.22
N ARG A 43 1.17 27.67 16.06
CA ARG A 43 2.59 27.38 15.81
C ARG A 43 3.56 27.97 16.84
N ALA A 44 3.26 29.16 17.37
CA ALA A 44 4.09 29.82 18.38
C ALA A 44 4.04 29.14 19.76
N GLY A 45 3.09 28.22 19.98
CA GLY A 45 2.95 27.45 21.21
C GLY A 45 3.84 26.21 21.28
N ALA A 46 4.55 25.86 20.21
CA ALA A 46 5.47 24.72 20.22
C ALA A 46 6.67 24.98 21.14
N GLY A 47 6.90 24.07 22.08
CA GLY A 47 8.13 23.97 22.87
C GLY A 47 8.96 22.75 22.45
N PRO A 48 10.18 22.59 23.01
CA PRO A 48 11.05 21.44 22.73
C PRO A 48 10.44 20.09 23.13
N ASP A 49 9.47 20.10 24.05
CA ASP A 49 8.78 18.92 24.55
C ASP A 49 7.39 18.72 23.94
N THR A 50 6.98 19.54 22.95
CA THR A 50 5.69 19.36 22.27
C THR A 50 5.73 18.08 21.43
N GLY A 51 5.03 17.05 21.90
CA GLY A 51 4.97 15.72 21.30
C GLY A 51 3.54 15.21 21.15
N LEU A 52 3.41 13.93 20.77
CA LEU A 52 2.12 13.29 20.54
C LEU A 52 1.27 13.32 21.82
N GLU A 53 1.89 13.08 22.97
CA GLU A 53 1.19 13.08 24.27
C GLU A 53 0.55 14.44 24.59
N THR A 54 1.23 15.54 24.25
CA THR A 54 0.66 16.90 24.41
C THR A 54 -0.66 17.05 23.64
N HIS A 55 -0.70 16.54 22.41
CA HIS A 55 -1.90 16.59 21.57
C HIS A 55 -3.01 15.68 22.09
N VAL A 56 -2.67 14.48 22.59
CA VAL A 56 -3.64 13.57 23.20
C VAL A 56 -4.27 14.20 24.46
N GLU A 57 -3.46 14.77 25.36
CA GLU A 57 -3.95 15.42 26.58
C GLU A 57 -4.85 16.62 26.30
N GLU A 58 -4.59 17.37 25.22
CA GLU A 58 -5.46 18.45 24.76
C GLU A 58 -6.83 17.92 24.32
N LEU A 59 -6.87 16.86 23.52
CA LEU A 59 -8.13 16.25 23.10
C LEU A 59 -8.88 15.62 24.27
N VAL A 60 -8.19 14.97 25.22
CA VAL A 60 -8.82 14.44 26.43
C VAL A 60 -9.50 15.55 27.23
N ARG A 61 -8.82 16.68 27.44
CA ARG A 61 -9.40 17.84 28.15
C ARG A 61 -10.59 18.44 27.41
N LEU A 62 -10.54 18.49 26.08
CA LEU A 62 -11.66 18.93 25.25
C LEU A 62 -12.86 17.98 25.41
N LEU A 63 -12.63 16.67 25.30
CA LEU A 63 -13.66 15.64 25.48
C LEU A 63 -14.33 15.71 26.85
N ASP A 64 -13.55 15.94 27.91
CA ASP A 64 -14.06 16.07 29.29
C ASP A 64 -14.96 17.31 29.46
N GLY A 65 -14.84 18.32 28.59
CA GLY A 65 -15.66 19.52 28.59
C GLY A 65 -16.91 19.45 27.70
N ILE A 66 -17.03 18.46 26.81
CA ILE A 66 -18.18 18.32 25.91
C ILE A 66 -19.36 17.69 26.64
N THR A 67 -20.50 18.39 26.62
CA THR A 67 -21.74 17.96 27.31
C THR A 67 -22.71 17.20 26.41
N ALA A 68 -22.44 17.12 25.11
CA ALA A 68 -23.22 16.34 24.15
C ALA A 68 -23.27 14.85 24.55
N ASP A 69 -24.38 14.19 24.17
CA ASP A 69 -24.62 12.78 24.50
C ASP A 69 -23.67 11.86 23.72
N GLU A 70 -23.45 12.19 22.46
CA GLU A 70 -22.62 11.44 21.52
C GLU A 70 -21.48 12.32 21.02
N VAL A 71 -20.26 11.79 21.11
CA VAL A 71 -19.07 12.46 20.57
C VAL A 71 -18.46 11.62 19.44
N VAL A 72 -18.31 12.27 18.29
CA VAL A 72 -17.65 11.71 17.11
C VAL A 72 -16.28 12.38 16.99
N LEU A 73 -15.22 11.58 17.08
CA LEU A 73 -13.86 12.05 16.86
C LEU A 73 -13.49 11.84 15.38
N VAL A 74 -13.13 12.91 14.69
CA VAL A 74 -12.74 12.89 13.27
C VAL A 74 -11.26 13.23 13.17
N GLY A 75 -10.47 12.32 12.62
CA GLY A 75 -9.04 12.53 12.36
C GLY A 75 -8.74 12.50 10.87
N HIS A 76 -7.98 13.49 10.39
CA HIS A 76 -7.42 13.53 9.03
C HIS A 76 -5.90 13.43 9.13
N GLY A 77 -5.28 12.53 8.35
CA GLY A 77 -3.83 12.32 8.36
C GLY A 77 -3.26 12.06 9.76
N TYR A 78 -2.23 12.81 10.14
CA TYR A 78 -1.63 12.81 11.48
C TYR A 78 -2.66 12.96 12.59
N GLY A 79 -3.73 13.76 12.40
CA GLY A 79 -4.77 14.01 13.39
C GLY A 79 -5.44 12.74 13.93
N LEU A 80 -5.34 11.63 13.20
CA LEU A 80 -5.81 10.32 13.63
C LEU A 80 -5.04 9.76 14.84
N HIS A 81 -3.75 10.05 14.98
CA HIS A 81 -2.94 9.56 16.11
C HIS A 81 -3.43 10.13 17.45
N PRO A 82 -3.54 11.46 17.65
CA PRO A 82 -4.06 11.98 18.90
C PRO A 82 -5.55 11.65 19.10
N VAL A 83 -6.34 11.50 18.02
CA VAL A 83 -7.73 11.02 18.09
C VAL A 83 -7.81 9.63 18.72
N PHE A 84 -7.01 8.67 18.24
CA PHE A 84 -6.98 7.31 18.80
C PHE A 84 -6.49 7.29 20.25
N GLY A 85 -5.43 8.06 20.57
CA GLY A 85 -4.94 8.17 21.95
C GLY A 85 -5.99 8.74 22.92
N ALA A 86 -6.77 9.73 22.48
CA ALA A 86 -7.81 10.33 23.31
C ALA A 86 -9.02 9.41 23.44
N ALA A 87 -9.40 8.74 22.35
CA ALA A 87 -10.46 7.75 22.33
C ALA A 87 -10.16 6.57 23.25
N ASP A 88 -8.92 6.07 23.27
CA ASP A 88 -8.51 4.97 24.16
C ASP A 88 -8.71 5.34 25.65
N ARG A 89 -8.40 6.60 26.02
CA ARG A 89 -8.54 7.09 27.40
C ARG A 89 -9.96 7.47 27.80
N ARG A 90 -10.84 7.66 26.82
CA ARG A 90 -12.23 8.11 27.00
C ARG A 90 -13.19 7.28 26.16
N ALA A 91 -12.95 5.97 26.04
CA ALA A 91 -13.75 5.09 25.19
C ALA A 91 -15.24 5.16 25.52
N GLY A 92 -15.60 5.26 26.81
CA GLY A 92 -16.99 5.43 27.26
C GLY A 92 -17.66 6.77 26.92
N ARG A 93 -16.93 7.76 26.35
CA ARG A 93 -17.48 9.03 25.86
C ARG A 93 -17.53 9.12 24.34
N VAL A 94 -16.80 8.26 23.63
CA VAL A 94 -16.70 8.31 22.17
C VAL A 94 -17.73 7.37 21.56
N ALA A 95 -18.64 7.93 20.78
CA ALA A 95 -19.65 7.16 20.05
C ALA A 95 -19.07 6.52 18.78
N ARG A 96 -18.13 7.22 18.12
CA ARG A 96 -17.48 6.77 16.89
C ARG A 96 -16.18 7.51 16.62
N ILE A 97 -15.23 6.81 15.99
CA ILE A 97 -14.07 7.41 15.33
C ILE A 97 -14.32 7.47 13.82
N VAL A 98 -14.04 8.60 13.19
CA VAL A 98 -14.05 8.73 11.73
C VAL A 98 -12.64 9.05 11.26
N SER A 99 -12.09 8.18 10.44
CA SER A 99 -10.81 8.41 9.76
C SER A 99 -11.05 9.01 8.39
N VAL A 100 -10.45 10.15 8.10
CA VAL A 100 -10.57 10.81 6.80
C VAL A 100 -9.26 10.61 6.04
N ASP A 101 -9.36 9.87 4.95
CA ASP A 101 -8.31 9.59 3.97
C ASP A 101 -6.99 9.04 4.54
N THR A 102 -7.09 8.25 5.61
CA THR A 102 -5.95 7.60 6.27
C THR A 102 -6.43 6.33 6.98
N GLY A 103 -5.59 5.29 7.07
CA GLY A 103 -5.91 4.08 7.83
C GLY A 103 -5.72 4.25 9.34
N PRO A 104 -6.44 3.51 10.20
CA PRO A 104 -6.27 3.59 11.66
C PRO A 104 -4.84 3.18 12.09
N PRO A 105 -4.18 3.95 12.98
CA PRO A 105 -2.84 3.64 13.44
C PRO A 105 -2.85 2.44 14.40
N ARG A 106 -1.73 1.70 14.49
CA ARG A 106 -1.59 0.61 15.46
C ARG A 106 -0.94 1.07 16.77
N ALA A 107 -1.18 0.30 17.83
CA ALA A 107 -0.46 0.47 19.09
C ALA A 107 1.06 0.36 18.87
N GLY A 108 1.80 1.32 19.42
CA GLY A 108 3.25 1.44 19.28
C GLY A 108 3.73 2.07 17.98
N GLU A 109 2.83 2.34 17.02
CA GLU A 109 3.19 2.92 15.73
C GLU A 109 3.36 4.44 15.84
N PRO A 110 4.51 5.00 15.45
CA PRO A 110 4.69 6.45 15.34
C PRO A 110 4.20 6.94 13.97
N ALA A 111 3.63 8.15 13.92
CA ALA A 111 3.03 8.71 12.70
C ALA A 111 4.02 8.89 11.55
N VAL A 112 5.32 8.98 11.83
CA VAL A 112 6.40 9.07 10.82
C VAL A 112 6.39 7.89 9.84
N ARG A 113 5.82 6.72 10.22
CA ARG A 113 5.68 5.59 9.29
C ARG A 113 4.73 5.87 8.13
N SER A 114 3.75 6.74 8.34
CA SER A 114 2.76 7.13 7.34
C SER A 114 3.11 8.44 6.64
N VAL A 115 4.26 9.06 6.95
CA VAL A 115 4.71 10.28 6.28
C VAL A 115 5.18 9.93 4.86
N PRO A 116 4.53 10.48 3.82
CA PRO A 116 4.84 10.13 2.43
C PRO A 116 6.23 10.66 2.02
N ASP A 117 6.58 11.88 2.44
CA ASP A 117 7.83 12.52 2.05
C ASP A 117 9.08 11.81 2.64
N PRO A 118 9.95 11.22 1.79
CA PRO A 118 11.13 10.50 2.26
C PRO A 118 12.17 11.40 2.91
N GLU A 119 12.29 12.67 2.50
CA GLU A 119 13.24 13.63 3.08
C GLU A 119 12.88 13.92 4.55
N VAL A 120 11.57 13.96 4.86
CA VAL A 120 11.09 14.12 6.23
C VAL A 120 11.36 12.87 7.06
N ARG A 121 11.15 11.68 6.51
CA ARG A 121 11.47 10.42 7.21
C ARG A 121 12.96 10.32 7.53
N GLU A 122 13.83 10.68 6.59
CA GLU A 122 15.28 10.71 6.80
C GLU A 122 15.68 11.76 7.86
N LEU A 123 15.12 12.97 7.78
CA LEU A 123 15.35 14.02 8.77
C LEU A 123 15.04 13.53 10.19
N LEU A 124 13.88 12.90 10.38
CA LEU A 124 13.41 12.45 11.69
C LEU A 124 14.11 11.18 12.17
N ALA A 125 14.62 10.35 11.27
CA ALA A 125 15.49 9.22 11.63
C ALA A 125 16.80 9.70 12.27
N GLY A 126 17.36 10.82 11.77
CA GLY A 126 18.58 11.42 12.32
C GLY A 126 18.35 12.37 13.51
N ARG A 127 17.22 13.10 13.52
CA ARG A 127 16.88 14.13 14.51
C ARG A 127 15.38 14.07 14.85
N PRO A 128 14.93 13.14 15.71
CA PRO A 128 13.52 12.89 15.96
C PRO A 128 12.74 14.08 16.55
N GLU A 129 13.44 15.02 17.17
CA GLU A 129 12.91 16.26 17.74
C GLU A 129 12.85 17.44 16.75
N ALA A 130 13.46 17.31 15.57
CA ALA A 130 13.53 18.40 14.60
C ALA A 130 12.13 18.81 14.12
N ALA A 131 11.86 20.12 14.11
CA ALA A 131 10.65 20.64 13.51
C ALA A 131 10.69 20.38 11.99
N VAL A 132 9.61 19.81 11.46
CA VAL A 132 9.44 19.58 10.03
C VAL A 132 8.87 20.85 9.41
N PRO A 133 9.54 21.47 8.42
CA PRO A 133 9.01 22.64 7.74
C PRO A 133 7.75 22.27 6.93
N PRO A 134 6.81 23.21 6.74
CA PRO A 134 5.68 22.97 5.86
C PRO A 134 6.16 22.76 4.40
N PRO A 135 5.35 22.07 3.56
CA PRO A 135 5.68 21.88 2.15
C PRO A 135 5.91 23.23 1.45
N ALA A 136 6.89 23.28 0.56
CA ALA A 136 7.11 24.45 -0.28
C ALA A 136 5.90 24.67 -1.22
N PRO A 137 5.61 25.91 -1.63
CA PRO A 137 4.56 26.18 -2.62
C PRO A 137 4.71 25.30 -3.87
N GLY A 138 3.60 24.73 -4.34
CA GLY A 138 3.57 23.80 -5.46
C GLY A 138 4.06 22.37 -5.16
N THR A 139 4.44 22.04 -3.92
CA THR A 139 4.91 20.68 -3.54
C THR A 139 3.93 19.88 -2.67
N TRP A 140 2.73 20.42 -2.42
CA TRP A 140 1.69 19.76 -1.63
C TRP A 140 1.25 18.40 -2.20
N SER A 141 1.40 18.17 -3.50
CA SER A 141 1.15 16.85 -4.11
C SER A 141 2.04 15.72 -3.58
N ARG A 142 3.15 16.04 -2.90
CA ARG A 142 3.99 15.06 -2.17
C ARG A 142 3.32 14.52 -0.90
N TRP A 143 2.32 15.25 -0.38
CA TRP A 143 1.62 14.93 0.86
C TRP A 143 0.24 14.32 0.63
N GLY A 144 -0.26 14.40 -0.60
CA GLY A 144 -1.54 13.83 -1.03
C GLY A 144 -2.06 14.52 -2.29
N SER A 145 -3.03 13.92 -2.95
CA SER A 145 -3.68 14.49 -4.13
C SER A 145 -4.34 15.83 -3.80
N ILE A 146 -4.00 16.87 -4.55
CA ILE A 146 -4.62 18.20 -4.46
C ILE A 146 -5.85 18.35 -5.38
N GLU A 147 -6.34 17.23 -5.93
CA GLU A 147 -7.43 17.23 -6.91
C GLU A 147 -8.71 17.83 -6.33
N GLY A 148 -9.33 18.72 -7.11
CA GLY A 148 -10.58 19.40 -6.77
C GLY A 148 -10.42 20.59 -5.81
N ILE A 149 -9.24 20.88 -5.27
CA ILE A 149 -9.05 22.04 -4.38
C ILE A 149 -9.11 23.35 -5.21
N PRO A 150 -10.00 24.29 -4.87
CA PRO A 150 -10.03 25.61 -5.50
C PRO A 150 -8.70 26.35 -5.33
N ALA A 151 -8.29 27.13 -6.34
CA ALA A 151 -6.98 27.80 -6.35
C ALA A 151 -6.77 28.76 -5.15
N ASP A 152 -7.82 29.44 -4.70
CA ASP A 152 -7.80 30.30 -3.52
C ASP A 152 -7.68 29.51 -2.21
N ALA A 153 -8.33 28.35 -2.13
CA ALA A 153 -8.19 27.42 -1.01
C ALA A 153 -6.79 26.80 -0.94
N LEU A 154 -6.21 26.42 -2.09
CA LEU A 154 -4.83 25.94 -2.17
C LEU A 154 -3.82 27.03 -1.77
N ALA A 155 -4.01 28.26 -2.25
CA ALA A 155 -3.17 29.40 -1.85
C ALA A 155 -3.32 29.73 -0.34
N ARG A 156 -4.51 29.51 0.24
CA ARG A 156 -4.71 29.60 1.70
C ARG A 156 -3.96 28.48 2.43
N LEU A 157 -4.03 27.23 1.93
CA LEU A 157 -3.29 26.09 2.50
C LEU A 157 -1.79 26.36 2.55
N GLU A 158 -1.20 26.82 1.46
CA GLU A 158 0.21 27.18 1.39
C GLU A 158 0.59 28.30 2.35
N ARG A 159 -0.25 29.33 2.47
CA ARG A 159 0.05 30.52 3.30
C ARG A 159 -0.10 30.26 4.80
N GLU A 160 -1.10 29.49 5.20
CA GLU A 160 -1.44 29.26 6.61
C GLU A 160 -0.72 28.03 7.21
N ALA A 161 0.02 27.28 6.41
CA ALA A 161 0.76 26.12 6.87
C ALA A 161 1.86 26.48 7.88
N ALA A 162 2.00 25.66 8.90
CA ALA A 162 2.93 25.84 10.00
C ALA A 162 3.91 24.66 10.11
N PRO A 163 5.12 24.84 10.65
CA PRO A 163 6.01 23.70 10.95
C PRO A 163 5.37 22.69 11.91
N GLN A 164 5.65 21.40 11.71
CA GLN A 164 5.19 20.32 12.59
C GLN A 164 6.29 19.97 13.63
N PRO A 165 6.00 19.94 14.94
CA PRO A 165 6.98 19.50 15.94
C PRO A 165 7.37 18.02 15.76
N GLY A 166 8.66 17.68 15.60
CA GLY A 166 9.09 16.32 15.23
C GLY A 166 8.62 15.21 16.17
N ARG A 167 8.56 15.47 17.48
CA ARG A 167 8.12 14.49 18.50
C ARG A 167 6.67 14.05 18.33
N THR A 168 5.84 14.88 17.69
CA THR A 168 4.46 14.47 17.34
C THR A 168 4.44 13.33 16.34
N LEU A 169 5.44 13.25 15.46
CA LEU A 169 5.54 12.23 14.43
C LEU A 169 6.36 11.01 14.88
N THR A 170 7.32 11.19 15.80
CA THR A 170 8.27 10.14 16.18
C THR A 170 7.92 9.41 17.47
N GLU A 171 7.09 9.98 18.33
CA GLU A 171 6.65 9.30 19.56
C GLU A 171 5.66 8.17 19.26
N PRO A 172 5.82 6.98 19.87
CA PRO A 172 4.94 5.85 19.63
C PRO A 172 3.56 6.09 20.25
N LEU A 173 2.50 5.78 19.49
CA LEU A 173 1.13 5.84 19.99
C LEU A 173 0.88 4.77 21.05
N ARG A 174 0.49 5.17 22.27
CA ARG A 174 0.20 4.25 23.38
C ARG A 174 -1.31 4.00 23.45
N LEU A 175 -1.73 2.77 23.20
CA LEU A 175 -3.12 2.31 23.32
C LEU A 175 -3.20 1.14 24.29
N THR A 176 -4.27 1.12 25.10
CA THR A 176 -4.61 0.01 26.00
C THR A 176 -5.43 -1.08 25.31
N GLY A 177 -5.95 -0.80 24.11
CA GLY A 177 -6.86 -1.66 23.35
C GLY A 177 -8.33 -1.27 23.51
N ALA A 178 -8.63 -0.20 24.26
CA ALA A 178 -10.01 0.24 24.48
C ALA A 178 -10.69 0.67 23.17
N THR A 179 -9.91 1.19 22.22
CA THR A 179 -10.37 1.56 20.87
C THR A 179 -10.86 0.39 20.02
N ASP A 180 -10.49 -0.84 20.34
CA ASP A 180 -10.88 -2.03 19.55
C ASP A 180 -12.38 -2.33 19.66
N THR A 181 -13.04 -1.76 20.66
CA THR A 181 -14.49 -1.86 20.87
C THR A 181 -15.27 -0.73 20.21
N LEU A 182 -14.59 0.33 19.75
CA LEU A 182 -15.26 1.53 19.25
C LEU A 182 -15.65 1.36 17.77
N PRO A 183 -16.88 1.77 17.39
CA PRO A 183 -17.25 1.90 16.00
C PRO A 183 -16.29 2.84 15.27
N THR A 184 -15.87 2.46 14.07
CA THR A 184 -14.96 3.26 13.25
C THR A 184 -15.47 3.34 11.82
N THR A 185 -15.45 4.54 11.24
CA THR A 185 -15.77 4.74 9.83
C THR A 185 -14.55 5.29 9.09
N GLY A 186 -14.16 4.67 7.98
CA GLY A 186 -13.19 5.24 7.04
C GLY A 186 -13.90 6.04 5.95
N VAL A 187 -13.55 7.31 5.77
CA VAL A 187 -13.92 8.11 4.60
C VAL A 187 -12.73 8.08 3.63
N LEU A 188 -12.91 7.39 2.50
CA LEU A 188 -11.88 7.10 1.50
C LEU A 188 -11.98 8.10 0.36
N CYS A 189 -10.92 8.84 0.07
CA CYS A 189 -10.92 9.82 -1.02
C CYS A 189 -10.41 9.18 -2.31
N THR A 190 -11.32 8.91 -3.26
CA THR A 190 -11.03 8.09 -4.45
C THR A 190 -10.14 8.78 -5.47
N ALA A 191 -10.07 10.11 -5.49
CA ALA A 191 -9.09 10.85 -6.31
C ALA A 191 -7.72 11.00 -5.62
N ASN A 192 -7.63 10.65 -4.33
CA ASN A 192 -6.37 10.26 -3.69
C ASN A 192 -6.10 8.74 -3.82
N GLY A 193 -6.98 8.06 -4.55
CA GLY A 193 -6.97 6.64 -4.86
C GLY A 193 -7.12 5.69 -3.68
N GLN A 194 -7.76 6.13 -2.60
CA GLN A 194 -8.35 5.23 -1.61
C GLN A 194 -9.74 4.79 -2.07
N SER A 195 -10.09 3.52 -1.98
CA SER A 195 -11.44 3.03 -2.34
C SER A 195 -11.84 1.82 -1.51
N ILE A 196 -13.14 1.57 -1.43
CA ILE A 196 -13.72 0.36 -0.85
C ILE A 196 -13.14 -0.86 -1.56
N ALA A 197 -13.01 -0.82 -2.89
CA ALA A 197 -12.44 -1.91 -3.67
C ALA A 197 -10.99 -2.22 -3.26
N LEU A 198 -10.18 -1.20 -2.97
CA LEU A 198 -8.83 -1.40 -2.44
C LEU A 198 -8.83 -2.00 -1.03
N VAL A 199 -9.77 -1.59 -0.17
CA VAL A 199 -9.93 -2.20 1.16
C VAL A 199 -10.34 -3.67 1.03
N GLU A 200 -11.27 -3.98 0.12
CA GLU A 200 -11.71 -5.36 -0.18
C GLU A 200 -10.57 -6.21 -0.73
N MET A 201 -9.76 -5.67 -1.65
CA MET A 201 -8.56 -6.30 -2.17
C MET A 201 -7.56 -6.59 -1.04
N ALA A 202 -7.31 -5.61 -0.15
CA ALA A 202 -6.42 -5.78 0.98
C ALA A 202 -6.93 -6.86 1.95
N VAL A 203 -8.24 -6.90 2.24
CA VAL A 203 -8.88 -7.96 3.04
C VAL A 203 -8.74 -9.33 2.37
N ALA A 204 -9.03 -9.41 1.07
CA ALA A 204 -8.97 -10.63 0.28
C ALA A 204 -7.56 -11.22 0.21
N SER A 205 -6.52 -10.38 0.22
CA SER A 205 -5.13 -10.84 0.27
C SER A 205 -4.81 -11.69 1.51
N GLY A 206 -5.59 -11.52 2.59
CA GLY A 206 -5.57 -12.38 3.77
C GLY A 206 -4.71 -11.97 4.99
N PRO A 207 -3.82 -10.96 4.98
CA PRO A 207 -3.09 -10.55 6.17
C PRO A 207 -4.04 -10.16 7.33
N PRO A 208 -3.77 -10.62 8.58
CA PRO A 208 -4.64 -10.36 9.73
C PRO A 208 -4.93 -8.88 9.98
N GLN A 209 -3.98 -8.00 9.67
CA GLN A 209 -4.15 -6.56 9.83
C GLN A 209 -5.23 -5.93 8.96
N PHE A 210 -5.54 -6.54 7.82
CA PHE A 210 -6.60 -6.07 6.95
C PHE A 210 -7.91 -6.78 7.29
N ARG A 211 -7.85 -8.03 7.77
CA ARG A 211 -9.04 -8.76 8.25
C ARG A 211 -9.79 -8.03 9.35
N VAL A 212 -9.11 -7.28 10.22
CA VAL A 212 -9.75 -6.45 11.26
C VAL A 212 -10.81 -5.50 10.66
N LEU A 213 -10.63 -5.05 9.43
CA LEU A 213 -11.54 -4.14 8.71
C LEU A 213 -12.89 -4.80 8.34
N THR A 214 -13.01 -6.12 8.53
CA THR A 214 -14.26 -6.89 8.32
C THR A 214 -15.15 -6.99 9.56
N GLU A 215 -14.62 -6.58 10.72
CA GLU A 215 -15.37 -6.59 11.98
C GLU A 215 -16.60 -5.68 11.92
N ASP A 216 -17.65 -6.05 12.65
CA ASP A 216 -18.94 -5.35 12.69
C ASP A 216 -18.81 -3.85 13.01
N ARG A 217 -17.73 -3.43 13.66
CA ARG A 217 -17.46 -2.05 14.06
C ARG A 217 -17.02 -1.14 12.90
N PHE A 218 -16.53 -1.69 11.80
CA PHE A 218 -16.01 -0.91 10.67
C PHE A 218 -17.08 -0.61 9.62
N ARG A 219 -17.06 0.63 9.13
CA ARG A 219 -17.84 1.08 7.97
C ARG A 219 -16.94 1.91 7.05
N PHE A 220 -17.27 1.96 5.77
CA PHE A 220 -16.53 2.74 4.77
C PHE A 220 -17.47 3.60 3.95
N LEU A 221 -17.04 4.83 3.67
CA LEU A 221 -17.71 5.78 2.80
C LEU A 221 -16.67 6.28 1.80
N GLU A 222 -17.08 6.56 0.58
CA GLU A 222 -16.20 7.12 -0.45
C GLU A 222 -16.56 8.57 -0.76
N LEU A 223 -15.55 9.37 -1.09
CA LEU A 223 -15.69 10.72 -1.63
C LEU A 223 -14.80 10.85 -2.87
N ALA A 224 -15.33 11.45 -3.93
CA ALA A 224 -14.61 11.67 -5.19
C ALA A 224 -13.68 12.89 -5.12
N THR A 225 -12.77 12.90 -4.14
CA THR A 225 -11.87 14.02 -3.85
C THR A 225 -10.41 13.56 -3.76
N GLY A 226 -9.48 14.52 -3.81
CA GLY A 226 -8.13 14.33 -3.31
C GLY A 226 -8.06 14.29 -1.77
N HIS A 227 -6.86 14.45 -1.22
CA HIS A 227 -6.54 14.25 0.19
C HIS A 227 -7.17 15.26 1.16
N TRP A 228 -7.58 16.44 0.67
CA TRP A 228 -8.19 17.50 1.49
C TRP A 228 -9.67 17.75 1.15
N PRO A 229 -10.59 16.79 1.45
CA PRO A 229 -12.02 16.95 1.16
C PRO A 229 -12.65 18.13 1.88
N MET A 230 -12.07 18.59 3.00
CA MET A 230 -12.54 19.77 3.74
C MET A 230 -12.32 21.08 2.96
N LEU A 231 -11.43 21.08 1.95
CA LEU A 231 -11.18 22.22 1.08
C LEU A 231 -11.87 22.06 -0.29
N SER A 232 -11.86 20.84 -0.87
CA SER A 232 -12.43 20.59 -2.19
C SER A 232 -13.95 20.38 -2.17
N ALA A 233 -14.47 19.64 -1.19
CA ALA A 233 -15.90 19.28 -1.10
C ALA A 233 -16.42 19.28 0.35
N PRO A 234 -16.36 20.41 1.08
CA PRO A 234 -16.78 20.47 2.49
C PRO A 234 -18.27 20.16 2.70
N GLY A 235 -19.08 20.31 1.64
CA GLY A 235 -20.48 19.88 1.60
C GLY A 235 -20.64 18.38 1.77
N GLU A 236 -20.03 17.65 0.85
CA GLU A 236 -20.08 16.19 0.78
C GLU A 236 -19.39 15.56 1.99
N LEU A 237 -18.28 16.17 2.45
CA LEU A 237 -17.63 15.71 3.68
C LEU A 237 -18.53 15.85 4.90
N ALA A 238 -19.22 16.97 5.09
CA ALA A 238 -20.14 17.14 6.21
C ALA A 238 -21.29 16.10 6.17
N GLU A 239 -21.81 15.79 4.98
CA GLU A 239 -22.81 14.73 4.80
C GLU A 239 -22.25 13.35 5.15
N ALA A 240 -21.04 13.02 4.67
CA ALA A 240 -20.36 11.77 5.00
C ALA A 240 -20.13 11.62 6.52
N LEU A 241 -19.75 12.70 7.22
CA LEU A 241 -19.57 12.70 8.67
C LEU A 241 -20.89 12.47 9.42
N LEU A 242 -22.01 13.04 8.95
CA LEU A 242 -23.33 12.81 9.54
C LEU A 242 -23.79 11.36 9.34
N ARG A 243 -23.61 10.81 8.13
CA ARG A 243 -23.88 9.40 7.82
C ARG A 243 -23.03 8.45 8.68
N ALA A 244 -21.74 8.76 8.82
CA ALA A 244 -20.84 8.02 9.69
C ALA A 244 -21.35 8.04 11.13
N ALA A 245 -21.74 9.20 11.67
CA ALA A 245 -22.30 9.32 13.02
C ALA A 245 -23.56 8.46 13.21
N ALA A 246 -24.42 8.37 12.19
CA ALA A 246 -25.59 7.50 12.17
C ALA A 246 -25.26 5.99 12.02
N GLY A 247 -23.98 5.63 11.86
CA GLY A 247 -23.53 4.25 11.68
C GLY A 247 -23.70 3.70 10.27
N GLU A 248 -23.96 4.57 9.30
CA GLU A 248 -24.05 4.22 7.89
C GLU A 248 -22.67 3.99 7.26
N GLY A 249 -22.67 3.28 6.14
CA GLY A 249 -21.51 3.03 5.29
C GLY A 249 -21.46 1.59 4.80
N HIS A 250 -20.59 1.34 3.82
CA HIS A 250 -20.32 0.01 3.33
C HIS A 250 -19.63 -0.82 4.40
N ARG A 251 -20.06 -2.07 4.53
CA ARG A 251 -19.36 -3.05 5.37
C ARG A 251 -18.56 -3.93 4.44
N VAL A 252 -17.24 -3.87 4.57
CA VAL A 252 -16.36 -4.82 3.90
C VAL A 252 -16.52 -6.17 4.58
N THR A 253 -16.78 -7.20 3.79
CA THR A 253 -16.78 -8.59 4.23
C THR A 253 -15.51 -9.25 3.70
N ALA A 254 -14.99 -10.23 4.43
CA ALA A 254 -14.10 -11.18 3.78
C ALA A 254 -14.88 -11.81 2.62
N PRO A 255 -14.30 -11.97 1.42
CA PRO A 255 -15.02 -12.56 0.31
C PRO A 255 -15.65 -13.89 0.74
N GLU A 256 -16.94 -14.09 0.44
CA GLU A 256 -17.64 -15.37 0.63
C GLU A 256 -17.13 -16.45 -0.35
N ASN A 257 -16.05 -16.19 -1.08
CA ASN A 257 -15.50 -17.07 -2.11
C ASN A 257 -14.79 -18.28 -1.49
N GLY A 258 -15.60 -19.28 -1.10
CA GLY A 258 -15.45 -20.69 -1.47
C GLY A 258 -14.26 -21.50 -0.95
N HIS A 259 -13.22 -20.90 -0.40
CA HIS A 259 -12.09 -21.64 0.13
C HIS A 259 -12.11 -21.62 1.65
N GLU A 260 -12.27 -22.80 2.27
CA GLU A 260 -12.08 -22.99 3.72
C GLU A 260 -10.66 -22.57 4.19
N GLN A 261 -9.73 -22.35 3.24
CA GLN A 261 -8.32 -22.13 3.47
C GLN A 261 -7.81 -20.83 2.81
N PRO A 262 -6.86 -20.08 3.43
CA PRO A 262 -6.24 -18.90 2.83
C PRO A 262 -5.64 -19.16 1.43
N SER A 263 -5.79 -18.19 0.51
CA SER A 263 -5.39 -18.30 -0.91
C SER A 263 -3.95 -18.78 -1.14
N HIS A 264 -3.01 -18.35 -0.29
CA HIS A 264 -1.60 -18.73 -0.39
C HIS A 264 -1.27 -20.18 0.01
N LEU A 265 -2.27 -20.91 0.50
CA LEU A 265 -2.18 -22.33 0.77
C LEU A 265 -2.94 -23.16 -0.29
N LEU A 266 -3.62 -22.50 -1.23
CA LEU A 266 -4.26 -23.19 -2.35
C LEU A 266 -3.19 -23.85 -3.22
N PRO A 267 -3.50 -25.03 -3.79
CA PRO A 267 -2.56 -25.77 -4.63
C PRO A 267 -2.19 -24.95 -5.88
N PHE A 268 -1.04 -25.26 -6.45
CA PHE A 268 -0.68 -24.73 -7.76
C PHE A 268 -1.69 -25.18 -8.82
N LEU A 269 -2.00 -24.29 -9.76
CA LEU A 269 -3.07 -24.52 -10.72
C LEU A 269 -2.88 -25.82 -11.52
N VAL A 270 -1.65 -26.11 -11.95
CA VAL A 270 -1.32 -27.26 -12.81
C VAL A 270 -0.60 -28.35 -12.00
N ASP A 271 -0.97 -29.61 -12.23
CA ASP A 271 -0.28 -30.75 -11.63
C ASP A 271 1.12 -30.91 -12.23
N VAL A 272 2.14 -30.72 -11.39
CA VAL A 272 3.55 -30.84 -11.77
C VAL A 272 4.27 -31.86 -10.88
N PRO A 273 5.09 -32.77 -11.44
CA PRO A 273 5.85 -33.73 -10.65
C PRO A 273 6.77 -33.07 -9.62
N GLU A 274 7.02 -33.77 -8.52
CA GLU A 274 8.07 -33.38 -7.57
C GLU A 274 9.44 -33.34 -8.26
N ARG A 275 10.27 -32.36 -7.87
CA ARG A 275 11.61 -32.15 -8.40
C ARG A 275 12.59 -31.88 -7.26
N PRO A 276 13.88 -32.24 -7.41
CA PRO A 276 14.90 -31.90 -6.41
C PRO A 276 14.91 -30.41 -6.13
N ARG A 277 14.96 -30.06 -4.84
CA ARG A 277 14.93 -28.69 -4.36
C ARG A 277 16.06 -28.48 -3.35
N GLU A 278 16.87 -27.46 -3.57
CA GLU A 278 17.99 -27.11 -2.69
C GLU A 278 17.93 -25.66 -2.26
N ARG A 279 18.14 -25.40 -0.97
CA ARG A 279 18.09 -24.06 -0.41
C ARG A 279 19.44 -23.36 -0.49
N LEU A 280 19.47 -22.19 -1.10
CA LEU A 280 20.63 -21.32 -1.26
C LEU A 280 20.33 -19.93 -0.69
N GLY A 281 20.52 -19.77 0.62
CA GLY A 281 20.21 -18.53 1.32
C GLY A 281 18.71 -18.18 1.26
N ARG A 282 18.37 -17.08 0.56
CA ARG A 282 16.99 -16.61 0.34
C ARG A 282 16.33 -17.19 -0.93
N ALA A 283 17.07 -17.96 -1.71
CA ALA A 283 16.57 -18.64 -2.90
C ALA A 283 16.50 -20.15 -2.67
N ASP A 284 15.63 -20.81 -3.42
CA ASP A 284 15.55 -22.27 -3.52
C ASP A 284 15.60 -22.66 -4.99
N LEU A 285 16.50 -23.58 -5.34
CA LEU A 285 16.74 -24.06 -6.69
C LEU A 285 15.99 -25.37 -6.89
N HIS A 286 15.06 -25.38 -7.84
CA HIS A 286 14.40 -26.54 -8.39
C HIS A 286 15.18 -26.99 -9.63
N LEU A 287 15.81 -28.17 -9.55
CA LEU A 287 16.77 -28.60 -10.54
C LEU A 287 16.11 -29.49 -11.61
N PRO A 288 16.42 -29.27 -12.90
CA PRO A 288 16.02 -30.19 -13.97
C PRO A 288 16.91 -31.45 -13.95
N ASP A 289 16.44 -32.51 -14.60
CA ASP A 289 17.26 -33.71 -14.85
C ASP A 289 18.25 -33.43 -16.00
N ALA A 290 19.37 -32.77 -15.69
CA ALA A 290 20.41 -32.40 -16.66
C ALA A 290 21.83 -32.61 -16.11
N GLU A 291 22.78 -32.96 -16.99
CA GLU A 291 24.19 -33.21 -16.63
C GLU A 291 25.06 -31.94 -16.62
N GLY A 292 24.55 -30.79 -17.07
CA GLY A 292 25.29 -29.53 -17.20
C GLY A 292 24.47 -28.32 -16.79
N PRO A 293 25.08 -27.10 -16.81
CA PRO A 293 24.40 -25.88 -16.43
C PRO A 293 23.20 -25.62 -17.34
N ARG A 294 22.13 -25.09 -16.76
CA ARG A 294 20.89 -24.75 -17.48
C ARG A 294 20.49 -23.32 -17.21
N PRO A 295 19.81 -22.64 -18.15
CA PRO A 295 19.18 -21.35 -17.90
C PRO A 295 18.31 -21.38 -16.65
N ALA A 296 18.04 -20.22 -16.05
CA ALA A 296 17.21 -20.13 -14.85
C ALA A 296 16.03 -19.15 -14.99
N VAL A 297 14.94 -19.46 -14.30
CA VAL A 297 13.79 -18.57 -14.13
C VAL A 297 13.62 -18.27 -12.64
N VAL A 298 13.74 -17.00 -12.25
CA VAL A 298 13.58 -16.55 -10.86
C VAL A 298 12.18 -15.97 -10.65
N PHE A 299 11.36 -16.64 -9.84
CA PHE A 299 9.99 -16.25 -9.52
C PHE A 299 9.97 -15.34 -8.27
N VAL A 300 9.56 -14.09 -8.46
CA VAL A 300 9.60 -13.01 -7.48
C VAL A 300 8.20 -12.68 -6.99
N HIS A 301 7.92 -13.00 -5.72
CA HIS A 301 6.61 -12.78 -5.11
C HIS A 301 6.27 -11.29 -4.88
N GLY A 302 4.98 -10.99 -4.80
CA GLY A 302 4.46 -9.71 -4.31
C GLY A 302 4.41 -9.61 -2.79
N GLY A 303 4.08 -8.43 -2.28
CA GLY A 303 3.90 -8.13 -0.85
C GLY A 303 3.17 -6.80 -0.63
N PRO A 304 3.22 -6.24 0.59
CA PRO A 304 3.93 -6.75 1.76
C PRO A 304 3.38 -8.06 2.34
N ILE A 305 4.24 -8.83 2.99
CA ILE A 305 3.92 -10.11 3.64
C ILE A 305 4.29 -10.04 5.12
N GLU A 306 3.44 -10.50 6.03
CA GLU A 306 3.76 -10.50 7.47
C GLU A 306 5.06 -11.29 7.79
N PRO A 307 5.96 -10.77 8.66
CA PRO A 307 7.25 -11.42 8.96
C PRO A 307 7.14 -12.86 9.51
N ASP A 308 6.07 -13.14 10.26
CA ASP A 308 5.81 -14.42 10.90
C ASP A 308 4.92 -15.34 10.06
N ARG A 309 4.39 -14.90 8.92
CA ARG A 309 3.58 -15.73 8.02
C ARG A 309 4.34 -16.97 7.60
N ARG A 310 3.71 -18.14 7.75
CA ARG A 310 4.22 -19.41 7.23
C ARG A 310 3.12 -20.15 6.44
N PRO A 311 3.49 -20.89 5.37
CA PRO A 311 4.82 -20.94 4.75
C PRO A 311 5.24 -19.57 4.19
N THR A 312 6.56 -19.31 4.10
CA THR A 312 7.03 -18.08 3.44
C THR A 312 6.73 -18.18 1.94
N PRO A 313 6.73 -17.08 1.16
CA PRO A 313 6.31 -17.12 -0.25
C PRO A 313 6.96 -18.24 -1.09
N ARG A 314 8.28 -18.43 -1.00
CA ARG A 314 8.99 -19.53 -1.68
C ARG A 314 8.56 -20.95 -1.27
N ASP A 315 7.94 -21.08 -0.11
CA ASP A 315 7.46 -22.34 0.46
C ASP A 315 5.95 -22.56 0.22
N THR A 316 5.25 -21.62 -0.43
CA THR A 316 3.82 -21.77 -0.77
C THR A 316 3.63 -22.77 -1.91
N PRO A 317 2.48 -23.48 -1.98
CA PRO A 317 2.26 -24.47 -3.04
C PRO A 317 2.37 -23.89 -4.44
N CYS A 318 1.90 -22.66 -4.66
CA CYS A 318 1.97 -22.00 -5.96
C CYS A 318 3.41 -21.75 -6.43
N PHE A 319 4.27 -21.12 -5.61
CA PHE A 319 5.66 -20.88 -6.00
C PHE A 319 6.47 -22.18 -6.14
N LEU A 320 6.21 -23.18 -5.29
CA LEU A 320 6.79 -24.52 -5.46
C LEU A 320 6.37 -25.15 -6.79
N GLY A 321 5.11 -24.96 -7.19
CA GLY A 321 4.58 -25.38 -8.48
C GLY A 321 5.30 -24.71 -9.65
N TYR A 322 5.48 -23.38 -9.61
CA TYR A 322 6.27 -22.63 -10.59
C TYR A 322 7.70 -23.16 -10.71
N GLY A 323 8.40 -23.36 -9.58
CA GLY A 323 9.75 -23.91 -9.56
C GLY A 323 9.83 -25.31 -10.18
N ARG A 324 8.88 -26.20 -9.84
CA ARG A 324 8.78 -27.55 -10.42
C ARG A 324 8.42 -27.55 -11.89
N TYR A 325 7.55 -26.65 -12.33
CA TYR A 325 7.19 -26.50 -13.74
C TYR A 325 8.44 -26.17 -14.56
N ALA A 326 9.18 -25.13 -14.16
CA ALA A 326 10.41 -24.71 -14.83
C ALA A 326 11.46 -25.84 -14.88
N ALA A 327 11.70 -26.53 -13.76
CA ALA A 327 12.55 -27.71 -13.69
C ALA A 327 12.08 -28.84 -14.62
N GLY A 328 10.78 -29.10 -14.68
CA GLY A 328 10.18 -30.07 -15.60
C GLY A 328 10.33 -29.69 -17.07
N ALA A 329 10.38 -28.39 -17.38
CA ALA A 329 10.66 -27.86 -18.71
C ALA A 329 12.16 -27.80 -19.05
N GLY A 330 13.04 -28.22 -18.15
CA GLY A 330 14.47 -28.39 -18.41
C GLY A 330 15.36 -27.19 -18.07
N VAL A 331 14.83 -26.17 -17.39
CA VAL A 331 15.56 -25.01 -16.87
C VAL A 331 15.57 -25.02 -15.34
N VAL A 332 16.46 -24.30 -14.67
CA VAL A 332 16.45 -24.18 -13.20
C VAL A 332 15.30 -23.26 -12.78
N GLY A 333 14.34 -23.79 -12.02
CA GLY A 333 13.31 -22.98 -11.38
C GLY A 333 13.82 -22.41 -10.06
N VAL A 334 13.67 -21.11 -9.84
CA VAL A 334 14.18 -20.46 -8.61
C VAL A 334 13.07 -19.71 -7.92
N THR A 335 12.80 -20.03 -6.66
CA THR A 335 11.85 -19.28 -5.82
C THR A 335 12.58 -18.48 -4.76
N VAL A 336 12.15 -17.25 -4.48
CA VAL A 336 12.83 -16.35 -3.52
C VAL A 336 11.95 -15.94 -2.34
N ASP A 337 12.59 -15.51 -1.25
CA ASP A 337 11.96 -15.05 -0.02
C ASP A 337 12.55 -13.71 0.42
N LEU A 338 11.84 -12.64 0.06
CA LEU A 338 12.28 -11.26 0.23
C LEU A 338 11.72 -10.66 1.53
N ARG A 339 12.53 -9.85 2.22
CA ARG A 339 12.06 -9.03 3.35
C ARG A 339 11.25 -7.84 2.85
N LEU A 340 10.03 -8.12 2.39
CA LEU A 340 9.04 -7.13 1.98
C LEU A 340 7.86 -7.20 2.95
N HIS A 341 8.00 -6.55 4.12
CA HIS A 341 7.02 -6.61 5.22
C HIS A 341 6.20 -5.33 5.38
N GLY A 342 6.64 -4.24 4.76
CA GLY A 342 5.87 -3.02 4.56
C GLY A 342 6.29 -2.29 3.28
N LEU A 343 5.60 -1.19 2.97
CA LEU A 343 5.87 -0.37 1.78
C LEU A 343 7.25 0.30 1.80
N VAL A 344 7.79 0.57 3.00
CA VAL A 344 9.14 1.12 3.17
C VAL A 344 10.24 0.09 2.95
N ASP A 345 9.91 -1.19 2.80
CA ASP A 345 10.90 -2.28 2.69
C ASP A 345 11.29 -2.60 1.24
N TYR A 346 10.69 -1.96 0.23
CA TYR A 346 11.06 -2.17 -1.18
C TYR A 346 12.57 -2.06 -1.46
N PRO A 347 13.33 -1.10 -0.88
CA PRO A 347 14.79 -1.06 -0.98
C PRO A 347 15.48 -2.31 -0.45
N LEU A 348 15.02 -2.80 0.70
CA LEU A 348 15.56 -4.00 1.33
C LEU A 348 15.24 -5.26 0.51
N ALA A 349 14.01 -5.34 -0.02
CA ALA A 349 13.57 -6.43 -0.88
C ALA A 349 14.33 -6.45 -2.22
N ALA A 350 14.63 -5.29 -2.80
CA ALA A 350 15.46 -5.17 -3.99
C ALA A 350 16.89 -5.68 -3.75
N GLN A 351 17.49 -5.34 -2.60
CA GLN A 351 18.80 -5.89 -2.21
C GLN A 351 18.75 -7.40 -2.01
N ASP A 352 17.72 -7.92 -1.31
CA ASP A 352 17.53 -9.36 -1.13
C ASP A 352 17.43 -10.10 -2.47
N LEU A 353 16.73 -9.51 -3.44
CA LEU A 353 16.58 -10.08 -4.78
C LEU A 353 17.91 -10.07 -5.55
N ALA A 354 18.64 -8.95 -5.54
CA ALA A 354 19.95 -8.84 -6.20
C ALA A 354 20.95 -9.86 -5.62
N ASP A 355 21.03 -9.97 -4.29
CA ASP A 355 21.90 -10.94 -3.61
C ASP A 355 21.52 -12.39 -3.94
N ALA A 356 20.22 -12.68 -4.03
CA ALA A 356 19.73 -14.00 -4.40
C ALA A 356 20.09 -14.36 -5.85
N VAL A 357 19.89 -13.43 -6.79
CA VAL A 357 20.22 -13.61 -8.21
C VAL A 357 21.71 -13.83 -8.40
N GLU A 358 22.57 -13.06 -7.73
CA GLU A 358 24.03 -13.25 -7.83
C GLU A 358 24.47 -14.62 -7.29
N ARG A 359 23.85 -15.10 -6.20
CA ARG A 359 24.13 -16.46 -5.69
C ARG A 359 23.67 -17.55 -6.65
N VAL A 360 22.50 -17.38 -7.26
CA VAL A 360 21.97 -18.30 -8.28
C VAL A 360 22.88 -18.36 -9.48
N ARG A 361 23.33 -17.20 -10.00
CA ARG A 361 24.27 -17.10 -11.12
C ARG A 361 25.61 -17.76 -10.84
N ALA A 362 26.05 -17.77 -9.58
CA ALA A 362 27.29 -18.39 -9.16
C ALA A 362 27.19 -19.91 -8.94
N ASP A 363 25.98 -20.49 -8.93
CA ASP A 363 25.82 -21.95 -8.80
C ASP A 363 26.27 -22.65 -10.09
N PRO A 364 27.17 -23.65 -10.03
CA PRO A 364 27.74 -24.30 -11.22
C PRO A 364 26.71 -25.07 -12.07
N ARG A 365 25.49 -25.27 -11.58
CA ARG A 365 24.39 -25.92 -12.30
C ARG A 365 23.49 -24.92 -13.04
N VAL A 366 23.74 -23.63 -12.87
CA VAL A 366 23.02 -22.55 -13.53
C VAL A 366 23.90 -21.96 -14.62
N ASP A 367 23.33 -21.78 -15.80
CA ASP A 367 23.92 -20.91 -16.82
C ASP A 367 23.67 -19.45 -16.40
N GLY A 368 24.66 -18.85 -15.75
CA GLY A 368 24.57 -17.51 -15.20
C GLY A 368 24.45 -16.39 -16.24
N ASP A 369 24.54 -16.71 -17.54
CA ASP A 369 24.39 -15.78 -18.66
C ASP A 369 23.00 -15.85 -19.32
N TRP A 370 22.13 -16.76 -18.83
CA TRP A 370 20.80 -17.01 -19.38
C TRP A 370 19.75 -17.09 -18.27
N ILE A 371 19.32 -15.92 -17.78
CA ILE A 371 18.32 -15.83 -16.70
C ILE A 371 17.12 -14.99 -17.11
N ALA A 372 15.94 -15.45 -16.70
CA ALA A 372 14.70 -14.68 -16.69
C ALA A 372 14.29 -14.32 -15.26
N LEU A 373 13.80 -13.10 -15.05
CA LEU A 373 13.19 -12.66 -13.79
C LEU A 373 11.68 -12.52 -13.99
N TRP A 374 10.88 -13.21 -13.17
CA TRP A 374 9.43 -13.25 -13.30
C TRP A 374 8.75 -12.70 -12.05
N PHE A 375 8.14 -11.53 -12.16
CA PHE A 375 7.51 -10.78 -11.08
C PHE A 375 6.00 -11.02 -10.99
N PHE A 376 5.47 -11.09 -9.77
CA PHE A 376 4.04 -11.33 -9.54
C PHE A 376 3.44 -10.19 -8.71
N SER A 377 2.26 -9.71 -9.11
CA SER A 377 1.52 -8.68 -8.36
C SER A 377 2.41 -7.45 -8.06
N THR A 378 2.39 -6.95 -6.84
CA THR A 378 3.19 -5.81 -6.37
C THR A 378 4.70 -6.06 -6.34
N GLY A 379 5.14 -7.30 -6.59
CA GLY A 379 6.53 -7.62 -6.88
C GLY A 379 7.00 -6.98 -8.19
N GLY A 380 6.08 -6.65 -9.10
CA GLY A 380 6.34 -5.94 -10.35
C GLY A 380 7.11 -4.63 -10.16
N LEU A 381 6.92 -3.93 -9.04
CA LEU A 381 7.66 -2.70 -8.74
C LEU A 381 9.18 -2.91 -8.64
N LEU A 382 9.61 -4.11 -8.23
CA LEU A 382 11.04 -4.48 -8.15
C LEU A 382 11.67 -4.65 -9.54
N ALA A 383 10.89 -4.71 -10.62
CA ALA A 383 11.41 -4.79 -11.99
C ALA A 383 12.08 -3.47 -12.44
N ALA A 384 11.80 -2.35 -11.77
CA ALA A 384 12.28 -1.03 -12.19
C ALA A 384 13.81 -0.95 -12.33
N ASP A 385 14.56 -1.44 -11.34
CA ASP A 385 16.02 -1.41 -11.36
C ASP A 385 16.58 -2.25 -12.53
N TRP A 386 15.96 -3.41 -12.81
CA TRP A 386 16.36 -4.34 -13.87
C TRP A 386 16.03 -3.82 -15.27
N LEU A 387 14.98 -3.00 -15.41
CA LEU A 387 14.64 -2.33 -16.67
C LEU A 387 15.46 -1.05 -16.89
N ALA A 388 15.79 -0.33 -15.82
CA ALA A 388 16.59 0.89 -15.88
C ALA A 388 18.06 0.62 -16.25
N ALA A 389 18.63 -0.48 -15.73
CA ALA A 389 20.00 -0.89 -16.01
C ALA A 389 20.08 -2.41 -16.25
N PRO A 390 19.56 -2.92 -17.39
CA PRO A 390 19.52 -4.34 -17.67
C PRO A 390 20.92 -4.94 -17.77
N PRO A 391 21.26 -5.97 -16.97
CA PRO A 391 22.55 -6.61 -17.08
C PRO A 391 22.60 -7.53 -18.31
N PRO A 392 23.78 -7.77 -18.90
CA PRO A 392 23.91 -8.47 -20.19
C PRO A 392 23.50 -9.95 -20.16
N TRP A 393 23.40 -10.54 -18.97
CA TRP A 393 22.95 -11.92 -18.76
C TRP A 393 21.41 -12.06 -18.66
N LEU A 394 20.69 -10.94 -18.48
CA LEU A 394 19.25 -10.95 -18.32
C LEU A 394 18.60 -11.09 -19.71
N ARG A 395 17.83 -12.16 -19.90
CA ARG A 395 17.24 -12.52 -21.19
C ARG A 395 15.76 -12.21 -21.29
N CYS A 396 15.06 -12.16 -20.16
CA CYS A 396 13.63 -11.86 -20.12
C CYS A 396 13.23 -11.25 -18.77
N VAL A 397 12.35 -10.25 -18.81
CA VAL A 397 11.57 -9.82 -17.66
C VAL A 397 10.14 -10.27 -17.89
N ALA A 398 9.60 -11.10 -17.00
CA ALA A 398 8.22 -11.55 -17.07
C ALA A 398 7.41 -10.96 -15.91
N ALA A 399 6.11 -10.75 -16.12
CA ALA A 399 5.25 -10.18 -15.10
C ALA A 399 3.83 -10.74 -15.19
N ASN A 400 3.29 -11.25 -14.07
CA ASN A 400 1.91 -11.71 -13.98
C ASN A 400 1.08 -10.76 -13.11
N TYR A 401 -0.04 -10.26 -13.67
CA TYR A 401 -0.95 -9.29 -13.04
C TYR A 401 -0.21 -8.22 -12.20
N PRO A 402 0.82 -7.56 -12.76
CA PRO A 402 1.74 -6.78 -11.96
C PRO A 402 1.16 -5.43 -11.53
N ALA A 403 1.64 -4.91 -10.40
CA ALA A 403 1.69 -3.47 -10.22
C ALA A 403 2.97 -2.95 -10.89
N LEU A 404 2.84 -1.98 -11.79
CA LEU A 404 3.98 -1.39 -12.53
C LEU A 404 4.23 0.09 -12.19
N ALA A 405 3.48 0.61 -11.23
CA ALA A 405 3.73 1.82 -10.49
C ALA A 405 3.15 1.66 -9.07
N PRO A 406 3.67 2.38 -8.05
CA PRO A 406 3.06 2.41 -6.73
C PRO A 406 1.58 2.75 -6.84
N LEU A 407 0.76 1.98 -6.13
CA LEU A 407 -0.68 2.21 -6.08
C LEU A 407 -0.97 3.52 -5.34
N PRO A 408 -2.13 4.14 -5.53
CA PRO A 408 -2.47 5.32 -4.76
C PRO A 408 -2.49 5.04 -3.25
N GLY A 409 -2.02 5.97 -2.43
CA GLY A 409 -1.80 5.75 -0.99
C GLY A 409 -0.50 5.00 -0.66
N TRP A 410 0.33 4.67 -1.67
CA TRP A 410 1.64 4.03 -1.48
C TRP A 410 2.80 5.01 -1.66
N GLU A 411 2.62 6.27 -1.27
CA GLU A 411 3.59 7.34 -1.44
C GLU A 411 4.88 7.10 -0.64
N THR A 412 4.85 6.19 0.34
CA THR A 412 6.04 5.78 1.11
C THR A 412 7.01 4.92 0.31
N VAL A 413 6.56 4.31 -0.80
CA VAL A 413 7.42 3.58 -1.74
C VAL A 413 8.31 4.58 -2.49
N GLU A 414 9.62 4.34 -2.51
CA GLU A 414 10.56 5.23 -3.20
C GLU A 414 10.21 5.37 -4.69
N SER A 415 10.34 6.59 -5.23
CA SER A 415 9.97 6.92 -6.62
C SER A 415 10.70 6.11 -7.68
N ARG A 416 11.86 5.51 -7.35
CA ARG A 416 12.61 4.63 -8.26
C ARG A 416 11.89 3.31 -8.57
N PHE A 417 10.97 2.85 -7.71
CA PHE A 417 10.21 1.61 -7.90
C PHE A 417 9.00 1.82 -8.83
N ARG A 418 9.25 2.40 -9.99
CA ARG A 418 8.26 2.71 -11.03
C ARG A 418 8.69 2.13 -12.37
N PRO A 419 8.43 0.83 -12.64
CA PRO A 419 8.74 0.22 -13.93
C PRO A 419 8.28 1.03 -15.15
N VAL A 420 7.12 1.70 -15.07
CA VAL A 420 6.60 2.65 -16.08
C VAL A 420 7.67 3.68 -16.52
N ASP A 421 8.44 4.21 -15.58
CA ASP A 421 9.43 5.26 -15.86
C ASP A 421 10.70 4.71 -16.52
N THR A 422 10.91 3.40 -16.48
CA THR A 422 12.16 2.72 -16.86
C THR A 422 12.05 1.82 -18.08
N VAL A 423 10.85 1.33 -18.42
CA VAL A 423 10.68 0.48 -19.60
C VAL A 423 11.11 1.20 -20.87
N GLY A 424 11.98 0.57 -21.66
CA GLY A 424 12.50 1.14 -22.91
C GLY A 424 13.46 2.32 -22.75
N THR A 425 13.94 2.64 -21.54
CA THR A 425 14.96 3.70 -21.36
C THR A 425 16.38 3.22 -21.62
N ALA A 426 16.60 1.90 -21.62
CA ALA A 426 17.84 1.24 -21.97
C ALA A 426 17.54 0.08 -22.93
N ASP A 427 18.54 -0.30 -23.75
CA ASP A 427 18.47 -1.55 -24.51
C ASP A 427 18.41 -2.70 -23.51
N GLY A 428 17.27 -3.39 -23.46
CA GLY A 428 16.94 -4.34 -22.42
C GLY A 428 16.33 -5.62 -22.96
N PRO A 429 16.12 -6.61 -22.08
CA PRO A 429 15.47 -7.85 -22.46
C PRO A 429 14.02 -7.59 -22.89
N PRO A 430 13.44 -8.49 -23.70
CA PRO A 430 12.00 -8.52 -23.93
C PRO A 430 11.21 -8.69 -22.62
N VAL A 431 10.02 -8.09 -22.60
CA VAL A 431 9.07 -8.22 -21.50
C VAL A 431 7.94 -9.17 -21.89
N VAL A 432 7.64 -10.16 -21.05
CA VAL A 432 6.43 -11.00 -21.19
C VAL A 432 5.44 -10.60 -20.10
N LEU A 433 4.31 -10.00 -20.48
CA LEU A 433 3.33 -9.46 -19.55
C LEU A 433 2.01 -10.23 -19.64
N THR A 434 1.65 -10.93 -18.56
CA THR A 434 0.35 -11.61 -18.43
C THR A 434 -0.65 -10.67 -17.76
N ARG A 435 -1.70 -10.26 -18.49
CA ARG A 435 -2.74 -9.33 -18.02
C ARG A 435 -4.02 -10.09 -17.63
N ALA A 436 -4.48 -9.87 -16.40
CA ALA A 436 -5.80 -10.29 -15.95
C ALA A 436 -6.88 -9.34 -16.52
N GLY A 437 -7.93 -9.90 -17.12
CA GLY A 437 -8.99 -9.12 -17.76
C GLY A 437 -10.06 -8.60 -16.78
N LEU A 438 -10.20 -9.27 -15.63
CA LEU A 438 -11.05 -8.85 -14.50
C LEU A 438 -10.17 -8.28 -13.36
N GLU A 439 -9.17 -7.49 -13.72
CA GLU A 439 -8.22 -6.88 -12.78
C GLU A 439 -8.84 -5.70 -12.03
N HIS A 440 -8.34 -5.44 -10.82
CA HIS A 440 -8.71 -4.25 -10.07
C HIS A 440 -8.28 -2.99 -10.84
N GLU A 441 -9.18 -2.00 -10.96
CA GLU A 441 -8.98 -0.79 -11.79
C GLU A 441 -7.64 -0.10 -11.54
N VAL A 442 -7.23 0.09 -10.28
CA VAL A 442 -5.93 0.71 -9.95
C VAL A 442 -4.72 -0.08 -10.43
N LEU A 443 -4.76 -1.42 -10.46
CA LEU A 443 -3.67 -2.26 -10.96
C LEU A 443 -3.66 -2.22 -12.48
N ALA A 444 -4.85 -2.38 -13.10
CA ALA A 444 -5.04 -2.27 -14.54
C ALA A 444 -4.51 -0.93 -15.08
N ALA A 445 -4.78 0.18 -14.39
CA ALA A 445 -4.27 1.50 -14.76
C ALA A 445 -2.74 1.56 -14.81
N THR A 446 -2.03 0.93 -13.86
CA THR A 446 -0.55 0.87 -13.90
C THR A 446 -0.02 0.06 -15.08
N VAL A 447 -0.74 -1.00 -15.48
CA VAL A 447 -0.40 -1.82 -16.64
C VAL A 447 -0.62 -1.05 -17.94
N GLU A 448 -1.75 -0.33 -18.06
CA GLU A 448 -2.04 0.53 -19.21
C GLU A 448 -1.00 1.64 -19.36
N GLU A 449 -0.62 2.31 -18.27
CA GLU A 449 0.43 3.33 -18.24
C GLU A 449 1.77 2.74 -18.71
N PHE A 450 2.12 1.54 -18.24
CA PHE A 450 3.35 0.85 -18.62
C PHE A 450 3.38 0.49 -20.10
N LEU A 451 2.29 -0.07 -20.64
CA LEU A 451 2.18 -0.44 -22.04
C LEU A 451 2.27 0.78 -22.96
N ALA A 452 1.63 1.89 -22.58
CA ALA A 452 1.76 3.16 -23.30
C ALA A 452 3.21 3.70 -23.28
N ALA A 453 3.89 3.61 -22.14
CA ALA A 453 5.29 4.00 -22.02
C ALA A 453 6.23 3.11 -22.86
N ALA A 454 5.98 1.79 -22.86
CA ALA A 454 6.72 0.81 -23.63
C ALA A 454 6.56 1.04 -25.14
N GLU A 455 5.33 1.25 -25.62
CA GLU A 455 5.04 1.57 -27.03
C GLU A 455 5.75 2.85 -27.45
N LYS A 456 5.63 3.92 -26.64
CA LYS A 456 6.26 5.22 -26.90
C LYS A 456 7.78 5.13 -27.04
N ARG A 457 8.41 4.21 -26.30
CA ARG A 457 9.88 4.03 -26.26
C ARG A 457 10.37 2.87 -27.12
N GLY A 458 9.47 2.13 -27.78
CA GLY A 458 9.81 1.00 -28.64
C GLY A 458 10.35 -0.22 -27.90
N ALA A 459 9.95 -0.45 -26.65
CA ALA A 459 10.33 -1.65 -25.90
C ALA A 459 9.61 -2.90 -26.44
N ASP A 460 10.30 -4.05 -26.50
CA ASP A 460 9.70 -5.34 -26.88
C ASP A 460 8.85 -5.88 -25.73
N VAL A 461 7.53 -5.82 -25.88
CA VAL A 461 6.57 -6.34 -24.89
C VAL A 461 5.59 -7.30 -25.56
N GLU A 462 5.62 -8.56 -25.13
CA GLU A 462 4.63 -9.57 -25.48
C GLU A 462 3.53 -9.60 -24.42
N VAL A 463 2.30 -9.27 -24.80
CA VAL A 463 1.13 -9.31 -23.91
C VAL A 463 0.37 -10.62 -24.07
N ILE A 464 0.12 -11.29 -22.95
CA ILE A 464 -0.70 -12.50 -22.85
C ILE A 464 -1.95 -12.16 -22.03
N ASP A 465 -3.09 -12.12 -22.70
CA ASP A 465 -4.36 -11.80 -22.07
C ASP A 465 -5.06 -13.01 -21.47
N ALA A 466 -5.59 -12.82 -20.26
CA ALA A 466 -6.47 -13.71 -19.54
C ALA A 466 -7.82 -13.01 -19.31
N PRO A 467 -8.66 -12.89 -20.35
CA PRO A 467 -9.81 -11.98 -20.37
C PRO A 467 -10.83 -12.19 -19.24
N HIS A 468 -11.00 -13.42 -18.75
CA HIS A 468 -11.96 -13.73 -17.68
C HIS A 468 -11.30 -14.03 -16.34
N ALA A 469 -10.02 -13.71 -16.20
CA ALA A 469 -9.22 -14.00 -15.02
C ALA A 469 -9.13 -12.77 -14.10
N HIS A 470 -9.20 -13.01 -12.80
CA HIS A 470 -8.97 -12.04 -11.73
C HIS A 470 -7.48 -11.96 -11.36
N HIS A 471 -7.16 -11.03 -10.45
CA HIS A 471 -5.84 -10.98 -9.83
C HIS A 471 -5.46 -12.32 -9.18
N ALA A 472 -4.23 -12.79 -9.40
CA ALA A 472 -3.75 -14.09 -8.91
C ALA A 472 -4.62 -15.28 -9.37
N PHE A 473 -5.06 -15.26 -10.64
CA PHE A 473 -5.92 -16.27 -11.25
C PHE A 473 -5.42 -17.71 -11.12
N GLU A 474 -4.11 -17.94 -10.95
CA GLU A 474 -3.55 -19.28 -10.69
C GLU A 474 -4.03 -19.86 -9.36
N LEU A 475 -4.46 -19.01 -8.44
CA LEU A 475 -4.97 -19.39 -7.13
C LEU A 475 -6.51 -19.35 -7.09
N VAL A 476 -7.12 -18.31 -7.68
CA VAL A 476 -8.53 -17.99 -7.44
C VAL A 476 -9.47 -18.41 -8.58
N ASP A 477 -8.95 -18.61 -9.79
CA ASP A 477 -9.75 -18.99 -10.96
C ASP A 477 -9.24 -20.33 -11.53
N PRO A 478 -9.62 -21.48 -10.95
CA PRO A 478 -9.14 -22.79 -11.39
C PRO A 478 -9.83 -23.27 -12.69
N THR A 479 -9.81 -22.43 -13.72
CA THR A 479 -10.45 -22.63 -15.02
C THR A 479 -9.47 -23.19 -16.06
N ASP A 480 -10.01 -23.78 -17.14
CA ASP A 480 -9.18 -24.22 -18.26
C ASP A 480 -8.50 -23.05 -18.99
N GLU A 481 -9.12 -21.86 -18.99
CA GLU A 481 -8.53 -20.63 -19.52
C GLU A 481 -7.30 -20.21 -18.72
N SER A 482 -7.42 -20.16 -17.39
CA SER A 482 -6.30 -19.87 -16.48
C SER A 482 -5.14 -20.84 -16.68
N ARG A 483 -5.43 -22.15 -16.88
CA ARG A 483 -4.40 -23.17 -17.18
C ARG A 483 -3.70 -22.87 -18.51
N ALA A 484 -4.48 -22.61 -19.56
CA ALA A 484 -3.95 -22.31 -20.88
C ALA A 484 -3.11 -21.03 -20.90
N VAL A 485 -3.51 -19.99 -20.16
CA VAL A 485 -2.75 -18.75 -19.97
C VAL A 485 -1.44 -19.04 -19.27
N LEU A 486 -1.45 -19.74 -18.13
CA LEU A 486 -0.24 -20.10 -17.37
C LEU A 486 0.76 -20.85 -18.26
N GLU A 487 0.30 -21.87 -18.98
CA GLU A 487 1.14 -22.64 -19.90
C GLU A 487 1.69 -21.78 -21.04
N ARG A 488 0.88 -20.85 -21.58
CA ARG A 488 1.32 -19.93 -22.63
C ARG A 488 2.38 -18.96 -22.11
N SER A 489 2.20 -18.38 -20.93
CA SER A 489 3.19 -17.51 -20.30
C SER A 489 4.49 -18.26 -20.03
N MET A 490 4.42 -19.51 -19.56
CA MET A 490 5.59 -20.37 -19.40
C MET A 490 6.34 -20.58 -20.72
N ARG A 491 5.63 -20.97 -21.79
CA ARG A 491 6.25 -21.16 -23.10
C ARG A 491 6.90 -19.88 -23.63
N ALA A 492 6.24 -18.73 -23.47
CA ALA A 492 6.77 -17.45 -23.93
C ALA A 492 8.08 -17.07 -23.21
N VAL A 493 8.14 -17.26 -21.89
CA VAL A 493 9.36 -17.00 -21.11
C VAL A 493 10.48 -17.99 -21.46
N LEU A 494 10.17 -19.28 -21.57
CA LEU A 494 11.16 -20.31 -21.91
C LEU A 494 11.76 -20.09 -23.31
N ALA A 495 10.95 -19.65 -24.28
CA ALA A 495 11.44 -19.33 -25.63
C ALA A 495 12.47 -18.18 -25.66
N ARG A 496 12.57 -17.36 -24.60
CA ARG A 496 13.61 -16.33 -24.47
C ARG A 496 14.86 -16.83 -23.75
N LEU A 497 14.86 -18.08 -23.28
CA LEU A 497 15.98 -18.76 -22.66
C LEU A 497 16.62 -19.82 -23.57
N GLU A 498 16.20 -19.86 -24.84
CA GLU A 498 16.79 -20.69 -25.89
C GLU A 498 17.73 -19.83 -26.75
N ASP A 499 18.86 -20.42 -27.16
CA ASP A 499 19.95 -19.78 -27.93
C ASP A 499 19.59 -19.59 -29.42
#